data_AF-A0A7X5DXV8-F1
#
_entry.id   AF-A0A7X5DXV8-F1
#
_cell.length_a   1.000
_cell.length_b   1.000
_cell.length_c   1.000
_cell.angle_alpha   90.00
_cell.angle_beta   90.00
_cell.angle_gamma   90.00
#
_symmetry.space_group_name_H-M   'P 1'
#
loop_
_entity.id
_entity.type
_entity.pdbx_description
1 polymer ?
#
loop_
_entity_poly.entity_id
_entity_poly.type
_entity_poly.pdbx_seq_one_letter_code
_entity_poly.pdbx_strand_id
1 'polypeptide(L)'
;MESKVQGFSRKILNDKHAYLIAMLRGVQNGYELPELITPDQYQLIKAHKDWDPVLAGFVGFGCSFGGKWFGGYARNATGTNYALQSKRSLLKDMATLQNAEFVCGDYRHLGIPPGSVIYADPPYNNTTGYGGEVFDTAEFWRAMQLLADTGHAVFVSEQEAPPGIVCVWERPFTRTLDRNKSNQFKVTEKLFYLPPRRLEPCT
;
A
#
# COMPACT_ATOMS: atom_id res chain seq x y z
N MET A 1 -5.66 5.41 2.84
CA MET A 1 -6.32 6.37 1.90
C MET A 1 -7.68 5.84 1.45
N GLU A 2 -7.69 4.56 1.10
CA GLU A 2 -8.79 3.68 0.67
C GLU A 2 -10.01 3.73 1.61
N SER A 3 -9.76 3.77 2.93
CA SER A 3 -10.80 3.84 3.97
C SER A 3 -11.61 5.16 3.93
N LYS A 4 -11.09 6.20 3.29
CA LYS A 4 -11.71 7.53 3.21
C LYS A 4 -12.47 7.77 1.89
N VAL A 5 -12.28 6.91 0.89
CA VAL A 5 -12.97 7.03 -0.40
C VAL A 5 -14.43 6.57 -0.25
N GLN A 6 -15.37 7.38 -0.70
CA GLN A 6 -16.82 7.11 -0.62
C GLN A 6 -17.46 7.18 -2.01
N GLY A 7 -18.72 6.76 -2.13
CA GLY A 7 -19.49 6.84 -3.38
C GLY A 7 -19.33 5.66 -4.34
N PHE A 8 -18.64 4.58 -3.92
CA PHE A 8 -18.48 3.36 -4.71
C PHE A 8 -19.23 2.19 -4.06
N SER A 9 -19.98 1.44 -4.86
CA SER A 9 -20.72 0.25 -4.43
C SER A 9 -19.83 -0.97 -4.17
N ARG A 10 -18.64 -1.01 -4.79
CA ARG A 10 -17.65 -2.07 -4.64
C ARG A 10 -16.25 -1.47 -4.53
N LYS A 11 -15.43 -2.04 -3.66
CA LYS A 11 -13.99 -1.71 -3.52
C LYS A 11 -13.19 -2.99 -3.63
N ILE A 12 -12.17 -2.99 -4.48
CA ILE A 12 -11.20 -4.08 -4.62
C ILE A 12 -9.85 -3.54 -4.19
N LEU A 13 -9.22 -4.18 -3.20
CA LEU A 13 -7.94 -3.77 -2.61
C LEU A 13 -6.93 -4.88 -2.83
N ASN A 14 -5.93 -4.64 -3.68
CA ASN A 14 -4.95 -5.64 -4.07
C ASN A 14 -3.54 -5.29 -3.56
N ASP A 15 -2.82 -6.30 -3.06
CA ASP A 15 -1.40 -6.19 -2.73
C ASP A 15 -0.69 -7.53 -3.03
N LYS A 16 0.61 -7.51 -3.33
CA LYS A 16 1.41 -8.73 -3.53
C LYS A 16 1.79 -9.39 -2.19
N HIS A 17 1.74 -8.65 -1.08
CA HIS A 17 2.19 -9.11 0.22
C HIS A 17 1.15 -9.98 0.93
N ALA A 18 1.31 -11.31 0.82
CA ALA A 18 0.35 -12.29 1.34
C ALA A 18 -0.04 -12.10 2.81
N TYR A 19 0.91 -11.78 3.70
CA TYR A 19 0.59 -11.56 5.13
C TYR A 19 -0.21 -10.28 5.39
N LEU A 20 -0.08 -9.26 4.53
CA LEU A 20 -0.88 -8.03 4.64
C LEU A 20 -2.33 -8.35 4.30
N ILE A 21 -2.54 -9.06 3.19
CA ILE A 21 -3.87 -9.49 2.76
C ILE A 21 -4.48 -10.48 3.74
N ALA A 22 -3.70 -11.42 4.27
CA ALA A 22 -4.16 -12.34 5.32
C ALA A 22 -4.62 -11.58 6.57
N MET A 23 -3.83 -10.60 7.04
CA MET A 23 -4.22 -9.75 8.17
C MET A 23 -5.54 -9.02 7.90
N LEU A 24 -5.67 -8.35 6.75
CA LEU A 24 -6.88 -7.59 6.42
C LEU A 24 -8.12 -8.48 6.34
N ARG A 25 -8.03 -9.63 5.66
CA ARG A 25 -9.11 -10.63 5.59
C ARG A 25 -9.43 -11.23 6.96
N GLY A 26 -8.41 -11.51 7.77
CA GLY A 26 -8.58 -12.05 9.11
C GLY A 26 -9.37 -11.09 9.99
N VAL A 27 -8.96 -9.82 10.04
CA VAL A 27 -9.66 -8.78 10.81
C VAL A 27 -11.07 -8.52 10.27
N GLN A 28 -11.25 -8.51 8.95
CA GLN A 28 -12.58 -8.42 8.32
C GLN A 28 -13.52 -9.55 8.80
N ASN A 29 -12.99 -10.75 8.99
CA ASN A 29 -13.70 -11.93 9.47
C ASN A 29 -13.74 -12.06 11.01
N GLY A 30 -13.38 -11.01 11.75
CA GLY A 30 -13.50 -10.98 13.21
C GLY A 30 -12.30 -11.53 13.98
N TYR A 31 -11.13 -11.68 13.35
CA TYR A 31 -9.92 -12.07 14.06
C TYR A 31 -9.56 -11.05 15.15
N GLU A 32 -9.37 -11.51 16.39
CA GLU A 32 -9.01 -10.66 17.51
C GLU A 32 -7.50 -10.44 17.61
N LEU A 33 -7.06 -9.22 17.29
CA LEU A 33 -5.66 -8.84 17.38
C LEU A 33 -5.21 -8.61 18.84
N PRO A 34 -3.98 -9.01 19.20
CA PRO A 34 -3.43 -8.79 20.52
C PRO A 34 -3.15 -7.30 20.77
N GLU A 35 -3.28 -6.88 22.02
CA GLU A 35 -3.00 -5.50 22.44
C GLU A 35 -1.57 -5.30 22.93
N LEU A 36 -0.85 -6.40 23.16
CA LEU A 36 0.53 -6.41 23.61
C LEU A 36 1.29 -7.50 22.86
N ILE A 37 2.48 -7.15 22.38
CA ILE A 37 3.47 -8.06 21.82
C ILE A 37 4.79 -7.73 22.49
N THR A 38 5.43 -8.72 23.12
CA THR A 38 6.77 -8.56 23.70
C THR A 38 7.85 -8.72 22.64
N PRO A 39 9.10 -8.28 22.90
CA PRO A 39 10.22 -8.51 21.99
C PRO A 39 10.43 -9.99 21.64
N ASP A 40 10.28 -10.89 22.62
CA ASP A 40 10.45 -12.33 22.40
C ASP A 40 9.33 -12.92 21.55
N GLN A 41 8.07 -12.51 21.80
CA GLN A 41 6.94 -12.88 20.95
C GLN A 41 7.14 -12.37 19.52
N TYR A 42 7.64 -11.14 19.35
CA TYR A 42 7.96 -10.59 18.04
C TYR A 42 8.99 -11.45 17.30
N GLN A 43 10.08 -11.88 17.96
CA GLN A 43 11.08 -12.74 17.34
C GLN A 43 10.52 -14.12 16.99
N LEU A 44 9.72 -14.72 17.89
CA LEU A 44 9.07 -16.00 17.65
C LEU A 44 8.15 -15.95 16.43
N ILE A 45 7.26 -14.94 16.37
CA ILE A 45 6.32 -14.74 15.26
C ILE A 45 7.09 -14.45 13.96
N LYS A 46 8.19 -13.67 14.03
CA LYS A 46 9.03 -13.42 12.85
C LYS A 46 9.68 -14.71 12.32
N ALA A 47 10.16 -15.57 13.20
CA ALA A 47 10.76 -16.86 12.83
C ALA A 47 9.72 -17.86 12.30
N HIS A 48 8.47 -17.78 12.80
CA HIS A 48 7.39 -18.72 12.51
C HIS A 48 6.15 -18.05 11.92
N LYS A 49 6.34 -17.06 11.05
CA LYS A 49 5.30 -16.24 10.40
C LYS A 49 4.18 -17.04 9.72
N ASP A 50 4.48 -18.28 9.32
CA ASP A 50 3.57 -19.17 8.62
C ASP A 50 2.64 -19.95 9.56
N TRP A 51 2.88 -19.95 10.87
CA TRP A 51 1.96 -20.56 11.85
C TRP A 51 0.64 -19.81 11.95
N ASP A 52 0.70 -18.49 11.83
CA ASP A 52 -0.46 -17.60 11.85
C ASP A 52 -0.19 -16.39 10.96
N PRO A 53 -0.56 -16.47 9.67
CA PRO A 53 -0.32 -15.38 8.73
C PRO A 53 -1.04 -14.07 9.07
N VAL A 54 -2.17 -14.14 9.78
CA VAL A 54 -2.95 -12.97 10.20
C VAL A 54 -2.18 -12.23 11.28
N LEU A 55 -1.75 -12.94 12.32
CA LEU A 55 -0.93 -12.40 13.39
C LEU A 55 0.43 -11.92 12.87
N ALA A 56 1.06 -12.68 11.98
CA ALA A 56 2.33 -12.29 11.37
C ALA A 56 2.22 -11.00 10.56
N GLY A 57 1.13 -10.81 9.80
CA GLY A 57 0.84 -9.56 9.13
C GLY A 57 0.75 -8.39 10.09
N PHE A 58 -0.03 -8.54 11.16
CA PHE A 58 -0.19 -7.52 12.18
C PHE A 58 1.11 -7.17 12.92
N VAL A 59 1.85 -8.19 13.37
CA VAL A 59 3.11 -7.99 14.10
C VAL A 59 4.19 -7.44 13.17
N GLY A 60 4.29 -7.99 11.96
CA GLY A 60 5.33 -7.63 11.01
C GLY A 60 5.23 -6.20 10.49
N PHE A 61 4.02 -5.63 10.37
CA PHE A 61 3.84 -4.21 10.05
C PHE A 61 3.60 -3.36 11.31
N GLY A 62 2.53 -3.64 12.06
CA GLY A 62 2.05 -2.80 13.16
C GLY A 62 2.94 -2.77 14.40
N CYS A 63 3.79 -3.80 14.61
CA CYS A 63 4.72 -3.84 15.73
C CYS A 63 6.18 -3.60 15.31
N SER A 64 6.43 -3.28 14.03
CA SER A 64 7.78 -3.03 13.53
C SER A 64 8.12 -1.54 13.45
N PHE A 65 9.40 -1.23 13.65
CA PHE A 65 9.92 0.12 13.60
C PHE A 65 9.62 0.76 12.23
N GLY A 66 8.97 1.93 12.26
CA GLY A 66 8.56 2.66 11.06
C GLY A 66 7.52 1.92 10.20
N GLY A 67 6.84 0.90 10.72
CA GLY A 67 5.89 0.09 9.96
C GLY A 67 6.54 -0.80 8.90
N LYS A 68 7.88 -0.91 8.88
CA LYS A 68 8.61 -1.71 7.89
C LYS A 68 8.42 -3.20 8.19
N TRP A 69 8.02 -3.99 7.20
CA TRP A 69 7.85 -5.44 7.33
C TRP A 69 9.04 -6.09 8.04
N PHE A 70 8.80 -6.57 9.26
CA PHE A 70 9.79 -7.15 10.17
C PHE A 70 11.13 -6.37 10.27
N GLY A 71 11.08 -5.04 10.17
CA GLY A 71 12.23 -4.12 10.17
C GLY A 71 12.88 -3.91 11.54
N GLY A 72 12.46 -4.65 12.57
CA GLY A 72 12.91 -4.54 13.96
C GLY A 72 11.75 -4.16 14.86
N TYR A 73 11.73 -4.66 16.10
CA TYR A 73 10.66 -4.39 17.05
C TYR A 73 10.55 -2.89 17.37
N ALA A 74 9.36 -2.31 17.24
CA ALA A 74 9.11 -0.90 17.48
C ALA A 74 9.24 -0.57 18.97
N ARG A 75 10.06 0.43 19.30
CA ARG A 75 10.27 0.91 20.66
C ARG A 75 10.69 2.38 20.66
N ASN A 76 10.33 3.08 21.73
CA ASN A 76 10.79 4.43 22.00
C ASN A 76 11.05 4.61 23.51
N ALA A 77 11.65 5.74 23.88
CA ALA A 77 12.01 6.03 25.27
C ALA A 77 10.79 6.17 26.22
N THR A 78 9.60 6.45 25.68
CA THR A 78 8.37 6.64 26.46
C THR A 78 7.57 5.35 26.66
N GLY A 79 8.06 4.20 26.17
CA GLY A 79 7.39 2.91 26.34
C GLY A 79 6.05 2.79 25.61
N THR A 80 5.93 3.42 24.44
CA THR A 80 4.70 3.38 23.64
C THR A 80 4.30 1.95 23.28
N ASN A 81 3.05 1.59 23.54
CA ASN A 81 2.48 0.32 23.11
C ASN A 81 2.05 0.39 21.64
N TYR A 82 2.98 0.05 20.75
CA TYR A 82 2.75 0.04 19.30
C TYR A 82 1.72 -1.00 18.85
N ALA A 83 1.63 -2.15 19.53
CA ALA A 83 0.59 -3.14 19.22
C ALA A 83 -0.81 -2.56 19.42
N LEU A 84 -1.09 -1.96 20.58
CA LEU A 84 -2.38 -1.32 20.85
C LEU A 84 -2.69 -0.16 19.90
N GLN A 85 -1.71 0.69 19.59
CA GLN A 85 -1.90 1.81 18.65
C GLN A 85 -2.21 1.31 17.24
N SER A 86 -1.45 0.35 16.74
CA SER A 86 -1.65 -0.24 15.41
C SER A 86 -2.98 -0.97 15.31
N LYS A 87 -3.38 -1.73 16.35
CA LYS A 87 -4.70 -2.36 16.41
C LYS A 87 -5.82 -1.33 16.29
N ARG A 88 -5.77 -0.25 17.08
CA ARG A 88 -6.78 0.82 17.03
C ARG A 88 -6.85 1.49 15.65
N SER A 89 -5.70 1.78 15.04
CA SER A 89 -5.66 2.39 13.71
C SER A 89 -6.26 1.46 12.66
N LEU A 90 -5.85 0.18 12.66
CA LEU A 90 -6.34 -0.81 11.73
C LEU A 90 -7.85 -1.02 11.85
N LEU A 91 -8.38 -1.19 13.07
CA LEU A 91 -9.81 -1.37 13.28
C LEU A 91 -10.63 -0.15 12.83
N LYS A 92 -10.08 1.06 12.98
CA LYS A 92 -10.72 2.28 12.48
C LYS A 92 -10.81 2.28 10.94
N ASP A 93 -9.78 1.85 10.24
CA ASP A 93 -9.82 1.73 8.79
C ASP A 93 -10.74 0.59 8.34
N MET A 94 -10.70 -0.56 9.04
CA MET A 94 -11.54 -1.72 8.72
C MET A 94 -13.03 -1.44 8.87
N ALA A 95 -13.43 -0.55 9.77
CA ALA A 95 -14.82 -0.12 9.92
C ALA A 95 -15.44 0.42 8.62
N THR A 96 -14.64 1.01 7.71
CA THR A 96 -15.11 1.51 6.41
C THR A 96 -14.75 0.60 5.23
N LEU A 97 -14.04 -0.50 5.51
CA LEU A 97 -13.59 -1.49 4.53
C LEU A 97 -14.24 -2.86 4.72
N GLN A 98 -15.26 -2.97 5.57
CA GLN A 98 -15.94 -4.24 5.86
C GLN A 98 -16.51 -4.93 4.62
N ASN A 99 -16.93 -4.15 3.61
CA ASN A 99 -17.44 -4.65 2.33
C ASN A 99 -16.41 -4.64 1.20
N ALA A 100 -15.14 -4.38 1.49
CA ALA A 100 -14.08 -4.41 0.50
C ALA A 100 -13.65 -5.84 0.18
N GLU A 101 -13.30 -6.09 -1.07
CA GLU A 101 -12.70 -7.33 -1.53
C GLU A 101 -11.18 -7.20 -1.48
N PHE A 102 -10.54 -7.94 -0.58
CA PHE A 102 -9.08 -8.00 -0.52
C PHE A 102 -8.56 -9.09 -1.45
N VAL A 103 -7.65 -8.76 -2.35
CA VAL A 103 -7.02 -9.68 -3.31
C VAL A 103 -5.51 -9.71 -3.08
N CYS A 104 -4.91 -10.90 -3.16
CA CYS A 104 -3.46 -11.06 -3.07
C CYS A 104 -2.93 -11.47 -4.44
N GLY A 105 -2.21 -10.59 -5.12
CA GLY A 105 -1.76 -10.88 -6.46
C GLY A 105 -0.97 -9.78 -7.13
N ASP A 106 -0.37 -10.16 -8.26
CA ASP A 106 0.27 -9.23 -9.18
C ASP A 106 -0.79 -8.38 -9.89
N TYR A 107 -0.56 -7.08 -9.99
CA TYR A 107 -1.51 -6.13 -10.59
C TYR A 107 -1.83 -6.47 -12.05
N ARG A 108 -0.93 -7.18 -12.75
CA ARG A 108 -1.12 -7.58 -14.16
C ARG A 108 -2.18 -8.66 -14.35
N HIS A 109 -2.52 -9.39 -13.28
CA HIS A 109 -3.45 -10.52 -13.35
C HIS A 109 -4.77 -10.26 -12.59
N LEU A 110 -5.03 -9.01 -12.20
CA LEU A 110 -6.23 -8.64 -11.46
C LEU A 110 -7.43 -8.52 -12.41
N GLY A 111 -8.52 -9.23 -12.09
CA GLY A 111 -9.80 -9.06 -12.78
C GLY A 111 -10.49 -7.76 -12.39
N ILE A 112 -10.35 -6.72 -13.21
CA ILE A 112 -10.92 -5.39 -12.93
C ILE A 112 -12.24 -5.21 -13.70
N PRO A 113 -13.36 -4.88 -13.03
CA PRO A 113 -14.64 -4.64 -13.69
C PRO A 113 -14.58 -3.45 -14.68
N PRO A 114 -15.20 -3.52 -15.86
CA PRO A 114 -15.28 -2.41 -16.82
C PRO A 114 -15.73 -1.10 -16.20
N GLY A 115 -15.15 0.03 -16.64
CA GLY A 115 -15.53 1.36 -16.14
C GLY A 115 -15.11 1.68 -14.70
N SER A 116 -14.24 0.85 -14.10
CA SER A 116 -13.68 1.12 -12.76
C SER A 116 -12.84 2.40 -12.70
N VAL A 117 -12.79 3.00 -11.50
CA VAL A 117 -11.77 3.97 -11.11
C VAL A 117 -10.63 3.21 -10.44
N ILE A 118 -9.42 3.39 -10.96
CA ILE A 118 -8.21 2.70 -10.51
C ILE A 118 -7.28 3.72 -9.89
N TYR A 119 -6.85 3.47 -8.65
CA TYR A 119 -5.78 4.20 -8.00
C TYR A 119 -4.63 3.23 -7.71
N ALA A 120 -3.43 3.56 -8.14
CA ALA A 120 -2.23 2.75 -7.94
C ALA A 120 -1.10 3.56 -7.30
N ASP A 121 -0.49 2.98 -6.26
CA ASP A 121 0.66 3.54 -5.54
C ASP A 121 1.83 2.55 -5.65
N PRO A 122 2.53 2.50 -6.80
CA PRO A 122 3.62 1.54 -7.02
C PRO A 122 4.82 1.84 -6.11
N PRO A 123 5.71 0.86 -5.88
CA PRO A 123 7.03 1.14 -5.33
C PRO A 123 7.74 2.24 -6.14
N TYR A 124 8.09 3.36 -5.48
CA TYR A 124 8.73 4.48 -6.16
C TYR A 124 10.06 4.07 -6.80
N ASN A 125 10.27 4.51 -8.04
CA ASN A 125 11.36 4.09 -8.94
C ASN A 125 12.77 4.24 -8.34
N ASN A 126 12.93 5.14 -7.37
CA ASN A 126 14.20 5.47 -6.71
C ASN A 126 14.30 5.01 -5.24
N THR A 127 13.50 4.03 -4.84
CA THR A 127 13.50 3.52 -3.45
C THR A 127 14.04 2.10 -3.35
N THR A 128 14.64 1.76 -2.20
CA THR A 128 15.11 0.40 -1.92
C THR A 128 13.94 -0.57 -2.05
N GLY A 129 14.02 -1.51 -2.99
CA GLY A 129 12.95 -2.49 -3.24
C GLY A 129 12.67 -3.39 -2.04
N TYR A 130 11.45 -3.94 -1.99
CA TYR A 130 11.05 -4.93 -1.00
C TYR A 130 11.52 -6.32 -1.45
N GLY A 131 12.40 -6.97 -0.69
CA GLY A 131 12.69 -8.41 -0.88
C GLY A 131 13.58 -8.79 -2.06
N GLY A 132 14.33 -7.85 -2.65
CA GLY A 132 15.35 -8.13 -3.67
C GLY A 132 14.84 -8.22 -5.11
N GLU A 133 13.53 -8.18 -5.33
CA GLU A 133 12.95 -7.99 -6.67
C GLU A 133 12.93 -6.50 -7.03
N VAL A 134 13.42 -6.18 -8.22
CA VAL A 134 13.34 -4.84 -8.79
C VAL A 134 11.95 -4.65 -9.37
N PHE A 135 11.25 -3.59 -8.95
CA PHE A 135 9.96 -3.25 -9.53
C PHE A 135 10.16 -2.70 -10.95
N ASP A 136 9.53 -3.33 -11.94
CA ASP A 136 9.60 -2.88 -13.33
C ASP A 136 8.62 -1.71 -13.54
N THR A 137 9.12 -0.50 -13.29
CA THR A 137 8.37 0.75 -13.45
C THR A 137 7.87 0.94 -14.89
N ALA A 138 8.63 0.51 -15.90
CA ALA A 138 8.27 0.70 -17.30
C ALA A 138 7.13 -0.25 -17.73
N GLU A 139 7.14 -1.49 -17.27
CA GLU A 139 6.01 -2.42 -17.43
C GLU A 139 4.78 -1.91 -16.67
N PHE A 140 4.95 -1.40 -15.46
CA PHE A 140 3.86 -0.86 -14.66
C PHE A 140 3.11 0.27 -15.39
N TRP A 141 3.83 1.28 -15.90
CA TRP A 141 3.20 2.37 -16.64
C TRP A 141 2.50 1.88 -17.92
N ARG A 142 3.07 0.89 -18.62
CA ARG A 142 2.43 0.27 -19.78
C ARG A 142 1.11 -0.42 -19.40
N ALA A 143 1.10 -1.19 -18.32
CA ALA A 143 -0.11 -1.85 -17.83
C ALA A 143 -1.18 -0.85 -17.40
N MET A 144 -0.80 0.22 -16.69
CA MET A 144 -1.75 1.27 -16.29
C MET A 144 -2.34 2.00 -17.50
N GLN A 145 -1.53 2.28 -18.52
CA GLN A 145 -2.03 2.87 -19.76
C GLN A 145 -2.97 1.93 -20.52
N LEU A 146 -2.66 0.62 -20.58
CA LEU A 146 -3.57 -0.36 -21.20
C LEU A 146 -4.93 -0.40 -20.49
N LEU A 147 -4.96 -0.31 -19.16
CA LEU A 147 -6.21 -0.20 -18.40
C LEU A 147 -6.96 1.11 -18.70
N ALA A 148 -6.25 2.23 -18.82
CA ALA A 148 -6.88 3.49 -19.22
C ALA A 148 -7.50 3.38 -20.62
N ASP A 149 -6.80 2.75 -21.57
CA ASP A 149 -7.27 2.56 -22.94
C ASP A 149 -8.52 1.65 -23.04
N THR A 150 -8.74 0.75 -22.07
CA THR A 150 -9.98 -0.04 -21.99
C THR A 150 -11.16 0.72 -21.36
N GLY A 151 -11.00 2.02 -21.09
CA GLY A 151 -12.06 2.89 -20.59
C GLY A 151 -12.12 3.04 -19.06
N HIS A 152 -11.06 2.63 -18.34
CA HIS A 152 -10.94 2.92 -16.91
C HIS A 152 -10.44 4.34 -16.66
N ALA A 153 -10.85 4.94 -15.55
CA ALA A 153 -10.23 6.16 -15.06
C ALA A 153 -9.05 5.77 -14.16
N VAL A 154 -7.82 6.02 -14.60
CA VAL A 154 -6.60 5.54 -13.92
C VAL A 154 -5.82 6.70 -13.32
N PHE A 155 -5.50 6.58 -12.03
CA PHE A 155 -4.72 7.52 -11.25
C PHE A 155 -3.51 6.83 -10.62
N VAL A 156 -2.34 7.45 -10.72
CA VAL A 156 -1.08 6.90 -10.21
C VAL A 156 -0.36 7.94 -9.34
N SER A 157 0.05 7.57 -8.13
CA SER A 157 1.01 8.35 -7.35
C SER A 157 2.44 8.02 -7.77
N GLU A 158 3.22 9.04 -8.11
CA GLU A 158 4.67 8.95 -8.38
C GLU A 158 5.29 10.36 -8.25
N GLN A 159 6.60 10.44 -8.19
CA GLN A 159 7.39 11.65 -8.37
C GLN A 159 7.48 12.04 -9.84
N GLU A 160 7.64 11.09 -10.76
CA GLU A 160 7.74 11.35 -12.19
C GLU A 160 6.87 10.39 -13.03
N ALA A 161 6.44 10.86 -14.19
CA ALA A 161 5.63 10.08 -15.13
C ALA A 161 6.19 10.16 -16.56
N PRO A 162 5.94 9.12 -17.39
CA PRO A 162 6.20 9.17 -18.83
C PRO A 162 5.60 10.41 -19.53
N PRO A 163 6.20 10.87 -20.64
CA PRO A 163 5.65 11.98 -21.42
C PRO A 163 4.21 11.75 -21.87
N GLY A 164 3.39 12.80 -21.85
CA GLY A 164 1.99 12.75 -22.27
C GLY A 164 0.99 12.38 -21.16
N ILE A 165 1.47 12.03 -19.97
CA ILE A 165 0.62 11.81 -18.79
C ILE A 165 0.41 13.13 -18.05
N VAL A 166 -0.82 13.37 -17.59
CA VAL A 166 -1.23 14.64 -16.99
C VAL A 166 -1.03 14.59 -15.48
N CYS A 167 -0.18 15.47 -14.94
CA CYS A 167 -0.15 15.74 -13.50
C CYS A 167 -1.40 16.52 -13.11
N VAL A 168 -2.24 15.96 -12.24
CA VAL A 168 -3.51 16.57 -11.80
C VAL A 168 -3.43 17.12 -10.38
N TRP A 169 -2.42 16.75 -9.61
CA TRP A 169 -2.15 17.28 -8.28
C TRP A 169 -0.68 17.09 -7.93
N GLU A 170 -0.09 18.06 -7.23
CA GLU A 170 1.25 17.94 -6.66
C GLU A 170 1.35 18.68 -5.33
N ARG A 171 2.20 18.19 -4.44
CA ARG A 171 2.49 18.85 -3.18
C ARG A 171 3.92 18.58 -2.70
N PRO A 172 4.67 19.63 -2.32
CA PRO A 172 5.95 19.46 -1.65
C PRO A 172 5.78 18.82 -0.27
N PHE A 173 6.60 17.82 0.01
CA PHE A 173 6.66 17.12 1.29
C PHE A 173 8.10 17.07 1.81
N THR A 174 8.27 17.27 3.12
CA THR A 174 9.58 17.14 3.77
C THR A 174 9.70 15.73 4.34
N ARG A 175 10.59 14.90 3.78
CA ARG A 175 10.86 13.58 4.36
C ARG A 175 11.83 13.72 5.54
N THR A 176 11.31 13.53 6.74
CA THR A 176 12.13 13.48 7.95
C THR A 176 12.65 12.05 8.15
N LEU A 177 13.67 11.66 7.37
CA LEU A 177 14.33 10.35 7.51
C LEU A 177 15.48 10.38 8.53
N ASP A 178 15.97 11.57 8.89
CA ASP A 178 17.16 11.74 9.72
C ASP A 178 16.86 12.54 11.00
N ARG A 179 17.52 12.17 12.11
CA ARG A 179 17.43 12.87 13.40
C ARG A 179 18.11 14.25 13.31
N ASN A 180 19.05 14.41 12.36
CA ASN A 180 19.65 15.69 12.00
C ASN A 180 18.73 16.48 11.06
N LYS A 181 18.10 17.53 11.60
CA LYS A 181 17.21 18.44 10.85
C LYS A 181 17.90 19.21 9.72
N SER A 182 19.23 19.17 9.63
CA SER A 182 20.02 19.86 8.60
C SER A 182 20.09 19.13 7.26
N ASN A 183 19.67 17.85 7.17
CA ASN A 183 19.75 17.04 5.95
C ASN A 183 18.37 16.68 5.36
N GLN A 184 17.38 17.57 5.54
CA GLN A 184 16.02 17.37 5.05
C GLN A 184 15.95 17.66 3.55
N PHE A 185 15.86 16.63 2.72
CA PHE A 185 15.52 16.79 1.32
C PHE A 185 14.00 16.90 1.15
N LYS A 186 13.57 17.84 0.30
CA LYS A 186 12.17 17.97 -0.10
C LYS A 186 11.90 17.03 -1.27
N VAL A 187 10.82 16.27 -1.17
CA VAL A 187 10.31 15.43 -2.26
C VAL A 187 8.93 15.99 -2.63
N THR A 188 8.61 16.02 -3.91
CA THR A 188 7.26 16.39 -4.36
C THR A 188 6.47 15.12 -4.61
N GLU A 189 5.38 14.94 -3.88
CA GLU A 189 4.39 13.90 -4.17
C GLU A 189 3.50 14.41 -5.32
N LYS A 190 3.31 13.62 -6.37
CA LYS A 190 2.42 13.95 -7.48
C LYS A 190 1.38 12.87 -7.70
N LEU A 191 0.24 13.28 -8.23
CA LEU A 191 -0.83 12.41 -8.70
C LEU A 191 -1.01 12.63 -10.20
N PHE A 192 -0.94 11.55 -10.95
CA PHE A 192 -1.06 11.54 -12.39
C PHE A 192 -2.38 10.91 -12.80
N TYR A 193 -3.04 11.50 -13.79
CA TYR A 193 -4.19 10.93 -14.48
C TYR A 193 -3.76 10.46 -15.87
N LEU A 194 -4.10 9.22 -16.22
CA LEU A 194 -3.79 8.65 -17.53
C LEU A 194 -5.01 8.83 -18.45
N PRO A 195 -4.92 9.70 -19.47
CA PRO A 195 -5.98 9.77 -20.46
C PRO A 195 -5.96 8.51 -21.35
N PRO A 196 -7.12 8.01 -21.80
CA PRO A 196 -7.16 6.96 -22.81
C PRO A 196 -6.48 7.45 -24.08
N ARG A 197 -5.61 6.62 -24.66
CA ARG A 197 -5.05 6.90 -25.99
C ARG A 197 -6.19 6.80 -27.00
N ARG A 198 -6.47 7.88 -27.72
CA ARG A 198 -7.40 7.81 -28.84
C ARG A 198 -6.79 6.86 -29.87
N LEU A 199 -7.48 5.75 -30.13
CA LEU A 199 -7.27 5.03 -31.37
C LEU A 199 -7.78 5.96 -32.47
N GLU A 200 -6.88 6.65 -33.16
CA GLU A 200 -7.22 7.23 -34.45
C GLU A 200 -7.79 6.09 -35.31
N PRO A 201 -8.98 6.25 -35.92
CA PRO A 201 -9.49 5.23 -36.82
C PRO A 201 -8.43 4.95 -37.88
N CYS A 202 -8.11 3.68 -38.12
CA CYS A 202 -7.37 3.31 -39.34
C CYS A 202 -8.21 3.81 -40.53
N THR A 203 -7.71 4.85 -41.22
CA THR A 203 -8.22 5.31 -42.51
C THR A 203 -7.89 4.33 -43.60
#